data_AF-A0A6A9QEZ6-F1
#
_entry.id   AF-A0A6A9QEZ6-F1
#
_cell.length_a   1.000
_cell.length_b   1.000
_cell.length_c   1.000
_cell.angle_alpha   90.00
_cell.angle_beta   90.00
_cell.angle_gamma   90.00
#
_symmetry.space_group_name_H-M   'P 1'
#
loop_
_entity.id
_entity.type
_entity.pdbx_description
1 polymer ?
#
loop_
_entity_poly.entity_id
_entity_poly.type
_entity_poly.pdbx_seq_one_letter_code
_entity_poly.pdbx_strand_id
1 'polypeptide(L)'
;MIIKVHGIKGGSGKSTISKYLFYYFRKKERKKVSLYSIEEIVKYNNPEIIILDNVNLTIKNSNIEWKLFVTDPQSLELSLNYIKDDDFLIVNKVSPFPCEQAEIIKKVYKLRAVLVPFNGKLFYEEYEELVEPTLNRLAENLLGLRKDHLIVPFQQ
;
A
#
# COMPACT_ATOMS: atom_id res chain seq x y z
N MET A 1 -6.23 9.15 11.27
CA MET A 1 -6.05 8.82 9.84
C MET A 1 -6.75 7.50 9.50
N ILE A 2 -7.52 7.43 8.42
CA ILE A 2 -8.06 6.17 7.89
C ILE A 2 -7.44 5.89 6.52
N ILE A 3 -6.89 4.69 6.37
CA ILE A 3 -6.29 4.18 5.14
C ILE A 3 -7.16 3.02 4.64
N LYS A 4 -7.70 3.14 3.43
CA LYS A 4 -8.45 2.07 2.77
C LYS A 4 -7.59 1.42 1.71
N VAL A 5 -7.34 0.12 1.85
CA VAL A 5 -6.66 -0.70 0.84
C VAL A 5 -7.72 -1.44 0.03
N HIS A 6 -7.69 -1.29 -1.29
CA HIS A 6 -8.70 -1.87 -2.17
C HIS A 6 -8.12 -2.23 -3.54
N GLY A 7 -8.90 -2.86 -4.40
CA GLY A 7 -8.50 -3.26 -5.75
C GLY A 7 -9.30 -4.45 -6.25
N ILE A 8 -9.37 -4.60 -7.58
CA ILE A 8 -10.34 -5.52 -8.23
C ILE A 8 -9.88 -6.97 -8.18
N LYS A 9 -8.61 -7.23 -8.48
CA LYS A 9 -8.11 -8.59 -8.66
C LYS A 9 -7.72 -9.25 -7.34
N GLY A 10 -8.20 -10.48 -7.12
CA GLY A 10 -7.73 -11.34 -6.03
C GLY A 10 -6.25 -11.71 -6.19
N GLY A 11 -5.50 -11.79 -5.10
CA GLY A 11 -4.08 -12.18 -5.16
C GLY A 11 -3.11 -11.07 -5.62
N SER A 12 -3.55 -9.81 -5.76
CA SER A 12 -2.66 -8.67 -6.02
C SER A 12 -1.79 -8.27 -4.81
N GLY A 13 -2.06 -8.82 -3.63
CA GLY A 13 -1.30 -8.57 -2.40
C GLY A 13 -1.85 -7.46 -1.49
N LYS A 14 -3.13 -7.09 -1.63
CA LYS A 14 -3.82 -6.13 -0.73
C LYS A 14 -3.56 -6.40 0.75
N SER A 15 -3.83 -7.62 1.22
CA SER A 15 -3.64 -8.00 2.61
C SER A 15 -2.18 -7.95 3.06
N THR A 16 -1.24 -8.30 2.17
CA THR A 16 0.20 -8.14 2.42
C THR A 16 0.57 -6.67 2.63
N ILE A 17 0.09 -5.77 1.76
CA ILE A 17 0.31 -4.32 1.90
C ILE A 17 -0.32 -3.79 3.20
N SER A 18 -1.56 -4.18 3.49
CA SER A 18 -2.28 -3.80 4.71
C SER A 18 -1.51 -4.21 5.97
N LYS A 19 -1.02 -5.46 6.02
CA LYS A 19 -0.22 -5.96 7.14
C LYS A 19 1.14 -5.27 7.23
N TYR A 20 1.81 -5.04 6.10
CA TYR A 20 3.08 -4.32 6.08
C TYR A 20 2.94 -2.92 6.69
N LEU A 21 1.96 -2.14 6.23
CA LEU A 21 1.69 -0.80 6.75
C LEU A 21 1.32 -0.85 8.24
N PHE A 22 0.52 -1.82 8.66
CA PHE A 22 0.18 -2.03 10.07
C PHE A 22 1.43 -2.21 10.93
N TYR A 23 2.35 -3.10 10.54
CA TYR A 23 3.58 -3.33 11.29
C TYR A 23 4.55 -2.17 11.19
N TYR A 24 4.68 -1.51 10.04
CA TYR A 24 5.51 -0.32 9.89
C TYR A 24 5.08 0.75 10.89
N PHE A 25 3.80 1.12 10.88
CA PHE A 25 3.30 2.16 11.79
C PHE A 25 3.39 1.76 13.27
N ARG A 26 3.16 0.49 13.61
CA ARG A 26 3.27 0.03 15.01
C ARG A 26 4.70 -0.09 15.51
N LYS A 27 5.60 -0.69 14.73
CA LYS A 27 6.97 -1.02 15.17
C LYS A 27 7.92 0.15 14.95
N LYS A 28 7.89 0.77 13.76
CA LYS A 28 8.81 1.86 13.39
C LYS A 28 8.35 3.20 13.97
N GLU A 29 7.10 3.55 13.72
CA GLU A 29 6.54 4.86 14.09
C GLU A 29 5.85 4.87 15.47
N ARG A 30 5.79 3.70 16.13
CA ARG A 30 5.20 3.50 17.47
C ARG A 30 3.77 4.03 17.61
N LYS A 31 3.01 4.00 16.51
CA LYS A 31 1.62 4.47 16.44
C LYS A 31 0.64 3.44 16.97
N LYS A 32 -0.48 3.92 17.50
CA LYS A 32 -1.65 3.10 17.83
C LYS A 32 -2.45 2.80 16.56
N VAL A 33 -2.33 1.58 16.05
CA VAL A 33 -2.94 1.18 14.77
C VAL A 33 -3.99 0.11 14.99
N SER A 34 -5.16 0.27 14.37
CA SER A 34 -6.14 -0.80 14.20
C SER A 34 -6.13 -1.32 12.77
N LEU A 35 -6.22 -2.64 12.60
CA LEU A 35 -6.37 -3.31 11.31
C LEU A 35 -7.72 -4.01 11.26
N TYR A 36 -8.48 -3.74 10.20
CA TYR A 36 -9.75 -4.40 9.91
C TYR A 36 -9.64 -5.09 8.56
N SER A 37 -9.64 -6.42 8.56
CA SER A 37 -9.76 -7.25 7.38
C SER A 37 -10.87 -8.29 7.58
N ILE A 38 -11.22 -9.04 6.54
CA ILE A 38 -12.17 -10.15 6.64
C ILE A 38 -11.60 -11.29 7.49
N GLU A 39 -10.28 -11.55 7.37
CA GLU A 39 -9.61 -12.69 8.01
C GLU A 39 -9.10 -12.37 9.42
N GLU A 40 -8.79 -11.10 9.69
CA GLU A 40 -8.09 -10.66 10.89
C GLU A 40 -8.56 -9.25 11.30
N ILE A 41 -8.95 -9.10 12.56
CA ILE A 41 -9.31 -7.80 13.15
C ILE A 41 -8.45 -7.58 14.39
N VAL A 42 -7.59 -6.56 14.33
CA VAL A 42 -6.79 -6.10 15.47
C VAL A 42 -7.27 -4.71 15.87
N LYS A 43 -7.94 -4.61 17.02
CA LYS A 43 -8.48 -3.34 17.54
C LYS A 43 -7.57 -2.74 18.59
N TYR A 44 -7.43 -1.42 18.53
CA TYR A 44 -6.79 -0.62 19.56
C TYR A 44 -7.77 0.43 20.06
N ASN A 45 -7.81 0.67 21.38
CA ASN A 45 -8.66 1.73 21.94
C ASN A 45 -8.10 3.10 21.57
N ASN A 46 -8.92 3.95 20.95
CA ASN A 46 -8.54 5.27 20.43
C ASN A 46 -7.33 5.20 19.47
N PRO A 47 -7.46 4.55 18.29
CA PRO A 47 -6.36 4.41 17.35
C PRO A 47 -6.02 5.74 16.67
N GLU A 48 -4.74 5.99 16.44
CA GLU A 48 -4.27 7.10 15.61
C GLU A 48 -4.48 6.79 14.11
N ILE A 49 -4.32 5.51 13.74
CA ILE A 49 -4.40 5.01 12.37
C ILE A 49 -5.34 3.81 12.32
N ILE A 50 -6.23 3.81 11.34
CA ILE A 50 -7.11 2.68 11.02
C ILE A 50 -6.84 2.24 9.59
N ILE A 51 -6.49 0.95 9.42
CA ILE A 51 -6.29 0.32 8.11
C ILE A 51 -7.49 -0.57 7.81
N LEU A 52 -8.13 -0.34 6.67
CA LEU A 52 -9.24 -1.11 6.15
C LEU A 52 -8.76 -1.95 4.97
N ASP A 53 -8.56 -3.25 5.18
CA ASP A 53 -8.11 -4.19 4.15
C ASP A 53 -9.31 -4.75 3.38
N ASN A 54 -9.61 -4.14 2.24
CA ASN A 54 -10.70 -4.53 1.33
C ASN A 54 -12.08 -4.67 2.01
N VAL A 55 -12.29 -3.97 3.12
CA VAL A 55 -13.55 -3.94 3.86
C VAL A 55 -14.23 -2.58 3.73
N ASN A 56 -15.55 -2.59 3.65
CA ASN A 56 -16.37 -1.37 3.71
C ASN A 56 -16.92 -1.24 5.13
N LEU A 57 -16.24 -0.45 5.96
CA LEU A 57 -16.69 -0.10 7.30
C LEU A 57 -17.02 1.38 7.36
N THR A 58 -18.23 1.71 7.82
CA THR A 58 -18.63 3.08 8.12
C THR A 58 -18.11 3.45 9.49
N ILE A 59 -17.08 4.30 9.55
CA ILE A 59 -16.54 4.84 10.80
C ILE A 59 -17.16 6.22 11.02
N LYS A 60 -17.98 6.37 12.07
CA LYS A 60 -18.67 7.63 12.38
C LYS A 60 -17.66 8.76 12.59
N ASN A 61 -17.94 9.94 12.04
CA ASN A 61 -17.16 11.17 12.21
C ASN A 61 -15.68 11.05 11.81
N SER A 62 -15.35 10.23 10.82
CA SER A 62 -13.98 10.08 10.33
C SER A 62 -13.96 10.00 8.81
N ASN A 63 -13.12 10.82 8.17
CA ASN A 63 -12.92 10.79 6.73
C ASN A 63 -11.83 9.78 6.36
N ILE A 64 -12.05 9.06 5.26
CA ILE A 64 -10.98 8.25 4.63
C ILE A 64 -9.98 9.24 4.03
N GLU A 65 -8.77 9.23 4.56
CA GLU A 65 -7.70 10.15 4.17
C GLU A 65 -6.91 9.61 2.99
N TRP A 66 -6.73 8.28 2.96
CA TRP A 66 -5.96 7.60 1.92
C TRP A 66 -6.73 6.42 1.35
N LYS A 67 -6.80 6.35 0.02
CA LYS A 67 -7.30 5.17 -0.70
C LYS A 67 -6.15 4.59 -1.51
N LEU A 68 -5.76 3.36 -1.20
CA LEU A 68 -4.66 2.65 -1.81
C LEU A 68 -5.22 1.59 -2.76
N PHE A 69 -5.09 1.81 -4.06
CA PHE A 69 -5.56 0.87 -5.08
C PHE A 69 -4.43 -0.11 -5.44
N VAL A 70 -4.56 -1.38 -5.09
CA VAL A 70 -3.52 -2.40 -5.29
C VAL A 70 -3.80 -3.29 -6.50
N THR A 71 -2.85 -3.33 -7.42
CA THR A 71 -2.85 -4.19 -8.60
C THR A 71 -1.53 -4.92 -8.77
N ASP A 72 -1.44 -5.77 -9.80
CA ASP A 72 -0.23 -6.44 -10.26
C ASP A 72 0.06 -6.09 -11.73
N PRO A 73 1.30 -6.25 -12.24
CA PRO A 73 1.65 -5.91 -13.62
C PRO A 73 0.73 -6.52 -14.68
N GLN A 74 0.29 -7.77 -14.47
CA GLN A 74 -0.56 -8.49 -15.44
C GLN A 74 -1.96 -7.87 -15.55
N SER A 75 -2.38 -7.15 -14.52
CA SER A 75 -3.76 -6.65 -14.37
C SER A 75 -3.83 -5.13 -14.37
N LEU A 76 -2.68 -4.47 -14.54
CA LEU A 76 -2.54 -3.03 -14.53
C LEU A 76 -3.47 -2.39 -15.55
N GLU A 77 -3.48 -2.89 -16.80
CA GLU A 77 -4.30 -2.33 -17.87
C GLU A 77 -5.79 -2.29 -17.51
N LEU A 78 -6.31 -3.41 -17.02
CA LEU A 78 -7.70 -3.48 -16.55
C LEU A 78 -7.93 -2.55 -15.36
N SER A 79 -6.97 -2.48 -14.44
CA SER A 79 -7.08 -1.70 -13.20
C SER A 79 -7.15 -0.20 -13.45
N LEU A 80 -6.43 0.31 -14.46
CA LEU A 80 -6.44 1.71 -14.84
C LEU A 80 -7.85 2.24 -15.16
N ASN A 81 -8.78 1.36 -15.58
CA ASN A 81 -10.18 1.73 -15.85
C ASN A 81 -11.04 1.97 -14.60
N TYR A 82 -10.55 1.63 -13.40
CA TYR A 82 -11.32 1.68 -12.14
C TYR A 82 -10.66 2.53 -11.06
N ILE A 83 -9.42 2.96 -11.28
CA ILE A 83 -8.72 3.89 -10.39
C ILE A 83 -9.46 5.23 -10.43
N LYS A 84 -9.62 5.85 -9.26
CA LYS A 84 -10.18 7.19 -9.11
C LYS A 84 -9.06 8.21 -8.96
N ASP A 85 -9.34 9.48 -9.26
CA ASP A 85 -8.35 10.57 -9.19
C ASP A 85 -7.73 10.75 -7.80
N ASP A 86 -8.44 10.34 -6.73
CA ASP A 86 -7.98 10.42 -5.35
C ASP A 86 -7.27 9.15 -4.84
N ASP A 87 -7.16 8.10 -5.66
CA ASP A 87 -6.45 6.88 -5.31
C ASP A 87 -4.93 7.04 -5.43
N PHE A 88 -4.20 6.41 -4.51
CA PHE A 88 -2.78 6.13 -4.62
C PHE A 88 -2.61 4.71 -5.18
N LEU A 89 -2.08 4.59 -6.39
CA LEU A 89 -1.88 3.31 -7.06
C LEU A 89 -0.67 2.56 -6.48
N ILE A 90 -0.86 1.28 -6.20
CA ILE A 90 0.20 0.35 -5.80
C ILE A 90 0.27 -0.74 -6.87
N VAL A 91 1.33 -0.74 -7.67
CA VAL A 91 1.63 -1.85 -8.59
C VAL A 91 2.56 -2.79 -7.85
N ASN A 92 2.00 -3.87 -7.31
CA ASN A 92 2.72 -4.84 -6.51
C ASN A 92 3.27 -5.98 -7.37
N LYS A 93 4.30 -6.67 -6.88
CA LYS A 93 4.96 -7.77 -7.58
C LYS A 93 5.62 -7.33 -8.90
N VAL A 94 6.16 -6.11 -8.94
CA VAL A 94 6.96 -5.69 -10.09
C VAL A 94 8.30 -6.41 -10.09
N SER A 95 8.92 -6.51 -11.26
CA SER A 95 10.30 -6.98 -11.35
C SER A 95 11.24 -6.04 -10.57
N PRO A 96 12.23 -6.55 -9.83
CA PRO A 96 13.24 -5.70 -9.21
C PRO A 96 14.19 -5.06 -10.23
N PHE A 97 14.22 -5.53 -11.48
CA PHE A 97 15.12 -5.03 -12.52
C PHE A 97 14.57 -3.75 -13.17
N PRO A 98 15.31 -2.63 -13.14
CA PRO A 98 14.83 -1.34 -13.67
C PRO A 98 14.40 -1.37 -15.15
N CYS A 99 15.11 -2.15 -15.99
CA CYS A 99 14.79 -2.28 -17.42
C CYS A 99 13.39 -2.87 -17.67
N GLU A 100 12.93 -3.76 -16.79
CA GLU A 100 11.62 -4.41 -16.88
C GLU A 100 10.49 -3.54 -16.31
N GLN A 101 10.82 -2.46 -15.60
CA GLN A 101 9.84 -1.54 -15.01
C GLN A 101 9.44 -0.40 -15.97
N ALA A 102 10.20 -0.15 -17.03
CA ALA A 102 10.03 1.00 -17.91
C ALA A 102 8.59 1.12 -18.46
N GLU A 103 8.01 0.00 -18.91
CA GLU A 103 6.64 -0.02 -19.43
C GLU A 103 5.59 0.24 -18.36
N ILE A 104 5.81 -0.23 -17.13
CA ILE A 104 4.92 0.06 -15.99
C ILE A 104 5.00 1.55 -15.65
N ILE A 105 6.21 2.11 -15.57
CA ILE A 105 6.46 3.53 -15.27
C ILE A 105 5.76 4.41 -16.32
N LYS A 106 5.90 4.10 -17.62
CA LYS A 106 5.22 4.82 -18.71
C LYS A 106 3.69 4.83 -18.57
N LYS A 107 3.10 3.78 -18.00
CA LYS A 107 1.64 3.72 -17.78
C LYS A 107 1.20 4.54 -16.57
N VAL A 108 2.04 4.66 -15.54
CA VAL A 108 1.63 5.21 -14.24
C VAL A 108 2.28 6.54 -13.86
N TYR A 109 3.21 7.09 -14.65
CA TYR A 109 3.98 8.30 -14.27
C TYR A 109 3.14 9.55 -13.96
N LYS A 110 1.92 9.65 -14.50
CA LYS A 110 1.00 10.76 -14.20
C LYS A 110 0.19 10.53 -12.93
N LEU A 111 0.12 9.28 -12.45
CA LEU A 111 -0.63 8.90 -11.28
C LEU A 111 0.25 8.99 -10.03
N ARG A 112 -0.40 9.15 -8.87
CA ARG A 112 0.25 8.94 -7.58
C ARG A 112 0.47 7.45 -7.43
N ALA A 113 1.70 6.98 -7.57
CA ALA A 113 1.95 5.55 -7.67
C ALA A 113 3.21 5.09 -6.92
N VAL A 114 3.18 3.84 -6.47
CA VAL A 114 4.34 3.11 -5.97
C VAL A 114 4.44 1.76 -6.66
N LEU A 115 5.64 1.45 -7.11
CA LEU A 115 6.00 0.16 -7.68
C LEU A 115 6.68 -0.63 -6.56
N VAL A 116 6.09 -1.76 -6.19
CA VAL A 116 6.58 -2.60 -5.10
C VAL A 116 7.13 -3.89 -5.71
N PRO A 117 8.44 -4.16 -5.57
CA PRO A 117 9.05 -5.31 -6.20
C PRO A 117 8.54 -6.61 -5.56
N PHE A 118 8.57 -7.70 -6.32
CA PHE A 118 8.31 -9.02 -5.75
C PHE A 118 9.45 -9.40 -4.80
N ASN A 119 9.25 -9.15 -3.51
CA ASN A 119 10.18 -9.54 -2.47
C ASN A 119 9.62 -10.73 -1.69
N GLY A 120 10.20 -11.91 -1.86
CA GLY A 120 9.79 -13.12 -1.14
C GLY A 120 9.78 -12.94 0.38
N LYS A 121 10.68 -12.12 0.95
CA LYS A 121 10.71 -11.89 2.40
C LYS A 121 9.43 -11.27 2.96
N LEU A 122 8.68 -10.47 2.17
CA LEU A 122 7.37 -9.94 2.59
C LEU A 122 6.34 -11.05 2.86
N PHE A 123 6.54 -12.24 2.29
CA PHE A 123 5.59 -13.35 2.32
C PHE A 123 6.04 -14.51 3.21
N TYR A 124 7.34 -14.60 3.56
CA TYR A 124 7.90 -15.81 4.16
C TYR A 124 8.28 -15.70 5.65
N GLU A 125 8.70 -14.55 6.18
CA GLU A 125 9.08 -14.49 7.61
C GLU A 125 9.14 -13.04 8.13
N GLU A 126 8.52 -12.84 9.29
CA GLU A 126 8.61 -11.72 10.23
C GLU A 126 8.81 -10.30 9.65
N TYR A 127 7.78 -9.45 9.78
CA TYR A 127 7.83 -7.99 9.64
C TYR A 127 8.76 -7.32 10.69
N GLU A 128 9.78 -7.99 11.18
CA GLU A 128 10.79 -7.48 12.10
C GLU A 128 11.76 -6.53 11.42
N GLU A 129 12.14 -6.80 10.17
CA GLU A 129 13.17 -5.98 9.51
C GLU A 129 12.62 -4.84 8.64
N LEU A 130 11.30 -4.81 8.30
CA LEU A 130 10.68 -3.78 7.43
C LEU A 130 11.52 -3.44 6.19
N VAL A 131 11.92 -4.49 5.45
CA VAL A 131 12.94 -4.47 4.39
C VAL A 131 12.43 -4.09 3.00
N GLU A 132 11.31 -3.39 2.89
CA GLU A 132 10.80 -2.92 1.60
C GLU A 132 10.88 -1.39 1.50
N PRO A 133 11.97 -0.82 0.93
CA PRO A 133 12.18 0.61 0.85
C PRO A 133 11.04 1.37 0.16
N THR A 134 10.43 0.78 -0.86
CA THR A 134 9.32 1.43 -1.58
C THR A 134 8.07 1.55 -0.70
N LEU A 135 7.79 0.55 0.13
CA LEU A 135 6.70 0.59 1.10
C LEU A 135 7.00 1.47 2.31
N ASN A 136 8.27 1.56 2.72
CA ASN A 136 8.69 2.52 3.75
C ASN A 136 8.44 3.96 3.27
N ARG A 137 8.85 4.29 2.04
CA ARG A 137 8.58 5.60 1.41
C ARG A 137 7.08 5.85 1.24
N LEU A 138 6.30 4.82 0.87
CA LEU A 138 4.84 4.93 0.85
C LEU A 138 4.33 5.31 2.24
N ALA A 139 4.73 4.61 3.30
CA ALA A 139 4.28 4.90 4.67
C ALA A 139 4.64 6.32 5.11
N GLU A 140 5.86 6.79 4.80
CA GLU A 140 6.31 8.17 5.03
C GLU A 140 5.45 9.20 4.28
N ASN A 141 5.09 8.92 3.02
CA ASN A 141 4.15 9.73 2.24
C ASN A 141 2.77 9.80 2.92
N LEU A 142 2.25 8.67 3.41
CA LEU A 142 0.93 8.63 4.06
C LEU A 142 0.91 9.42 5.37
N LEU A 143 2.05 9.53 6.06
CA LEU A 143 2.22 10.36 7.25
C LEU A 143 2.52 11.83 6.94
N GLY A 144 2.63 12.21 5.66
CA GLY A 144 2.97 13.57 5.23
C GLY A 144 4.43 13.96 5.44
N LEU A 145 5.30 13.00 5.77
CA LEU A 145 6.75 13.21 5.93
C LEU A 145 7.43 13.38 4.57
N ARG A 146 6.79 12.89 3.51
CA ARG A 146 7.24 13.00 2.12
C ARG A 146 6.07 13.34 1.20
N LYS A 147 6.39 13.77 -0.02
CA LYS A 147 5.44 14.14 -1.07
C LYS A 147 5.82 13.51 -2.41
N ASP A 148 6.31 12.28 -2.37
CA ASP A 148 6.72 11.56 -3.58
C ASP A 148 5.48 11.28 -4.44
N HIS A 149 5.47 11.74 -5.68
CA HIS A 149 4.38 11.45 -6.63
C HIS A 149 4.48 10.03 -7.18
N LEU A 150 5.70 9.62 -7.54
CA LEU A 150 6.01 8.28 -8.03
C LEU A 150 7.17 7.70 -7.22
N ILE A 151 6.96 6.51 -6.65
CA ILE A 151 7.98 5.76 -5.91
C ILE A 151 8.33 4.52 -6.73
N VAL A 152 9.60 4.35 -7.10
CA VAL A 152 10.06 3.17 -7.84
C VAL A 152 11.18 2.44 -7.07
N PRO A 153 11.34 1.12 -7.27
CA PRO A 153 12.47 0.37 -6.75
C PRO A 153 13.80 0.89 -7.31
N PHE A 154 14.84 0.92 -6.48
CA PHE A 154 16.24 1.13 -6.90
C PHE A 154 16.54 2.40 -7.74
N GLN A 155 15.92 3.53 -7.42
CA GLN A 155 16.49 4.82 -7.80
C GLN A 155 17.63 5.16 -6.83
N GLN A 156 18.87 5.00 -7.31
CA GLN A 156 20.06 5.64 -6.74
C GLN A 156 20.14 7.08 -7.25
#